data_AF-A0A418VTF2-F1
#
_entry.id   AF-A0A418VTF2-F1
#
_cell.length_a   1.000
_cell.length_b   1.000
_cell.length_c   1.000
_cell.angle_alpha   90.00
_cell.angle_beta   90.00
_cell.angle_gamma   90.00
#
_symmetry.space_group_name_H-M   'P 1'
#
loop_
_entity.id
_entity.type
_entity.pdbx_description
1 polymer ?
#
loop_
_entity_poly.entity_id
_entity_poly.type
_entity_poly.pdbx_seq_one_letter_code
_entity_poly.pdbx_strand_id
1 'polypeptide(L)'
;MTTWLKFVAVSMFLGVLVEILARALRLWVYTPPRMVAVNVLVTVGLLFGTLAWLTQGSALPVQFLCGAIIGIAYEALNFAGLNAWTFPGNRLGPLKGRTALTIGVGMAWGLYPVLATLLVRFLARP
;
A
#
# COMPACT_ATOMS: atom_id res chain seq x y z
N MET A 1 -17.96 18.35 -0.15
CA MET A 1 -16.77 17.96 -0.95
C MET A 1 -15.81 17.17 -0.08
N THR A 2 -15.46 15.94 -0.47
CA THR A 2 -14.42 15.15 0.18
C THR A 2 -13.05 15.70 -0.21
N THR A 3 -12.29 16.18 0.77
CA THR A 3 -10.98 16.80 0.54
C THR A 3 -9.93 15.73 0.26
N TRP A 4 -8.97 16.04 -0.62
CA TRP A 4 -7.78 15.20 -0.89
C TRP A 4 -7.09 14.75 0.41
N LEU A 5 -6.97 15.65 1.38
CA LEU A 5 -6.40 15.36 2.71
C LEU A 5 -7.11 14.21 3.46
N LYS A 6 -8.42 14.01 3.29
CA LYS A 6 -9.13 12.88 3.91
C LYS A 6 -8.65 11.54 3.36
N PHE A 7 -8.43 11.45 2.04
CA PHE A 7 -7.91 10.24 1.42
C PHE A 7 -6.47 9.97 1.87
N VAL A 8 -5.62 10.99 1.90
CA VAL A 8 -4.24 10.86 2.41
C VAL A 8 -4.24 10.38 3.86
N ALA A 9 -5.04 11.00 4.74
CA ALA A 9 -5.11 10.63 6.16
C ALA A 9 -5.65 9.20 6.36
N VAL A 10 -6.70 8.81 5.64
CA VAL A 10 -7.26 7.45 5.71
C VAL A 10 -6.25 6.41 5.20
N SER A 11 -5.57 6.69 4.09
CA SER A 11 -4.52 5.81 3.60
C SER A 11 -3.37 5.69 4.60
N MET A 12 -2.88 6.78 5.18
CA MET A 12 -1.85 6.74 6.24
C MET A 12 -2.31 5.87 7.41
N PHE A 13 -3.55 6.02 7.86
CA PHE A 13 -4.11 5.20 8.93
C PHE A 13 -4.11 3.71 8.57
N LEU A 14 -4.56 3.34 7.36
CA LEU A 14 -4.48 1.96 6.86
C LEU A 14 -3.02 1.46 6.83
N GLY A 15 -2.09 2.30 6.38
CA GLY A 15 -0.67 1.98 6.36
C GLY A 15 -0.13 1.67 7.76
N VAL A 16 -0.45 2.50 8.75
CA VAL A 16 -0.07 2.25 10.15
C VAL A 16 -0.61 0.92 10.64
N LEU A 17 -1.88 0.60 10.37
CA LEU A 17 -2.47 -0.68 10.76
C LEU A 17 -1.76 -1.87 10.11
N VAL A 18 -1.48 -1.77 8.80
CA VAL A 18 -0.76 -2.82 8.06
C VAL A 18 0.65 -3.01 8.63
N GLU A 19 1.40 -1.94 8.90
CA GLU A 19 2.75 -2.03 9.46
C GLU A 19 2.76 -2.62 10.88
N ILE A 20 1.77 -2.27 11.72
CA ILE A 20 1.63 -2.87 13.06
C ILE A 20 1.44 -4.38 12.94
N LEU A 21 0.50 -4.83 12.09
CA LEU A 21 0.23 -6.25 11.88
C LEU A 21 1.43 -6.97 11.26
N ALA A 22 2.06 -6.36 10.26
CA ALA A 22 3.22 -6.92 9.58
C ALA A 22 4.41 -7.08 10.51
N ARG A 23 4.63 -6.12 11.41
CA ARG A 23 5.68 -6.20 12.44
C ARG A 23 5.38 -7.27 13.48
N ALA A 24 4.13 -7.36 13.95
CA ALA A 24 3.71 -8.39 14.90
C ALA A 24 3.91 -9.80 14.34
N LEU A 25 3.61 -9.99 13.05
CA LEU A 25 3.74 -11.26 12.34
C LEU A 25 5.12 -11.46 11.68
N ARG A 26 6.03 -10.48 11.78
CA ARG A 26 7.35 -10.48 11.15
C ARG A 26 7.32 -10.78 9.64
N LEU A 27 6.36 -10.18 8.94
CA LEU A 27 6.13 -10.42 7.51
C LEU A 27 7.25 -9.83 6.63
N TRP A 28 7.74 -8.64 6.98
CA TRP A 28 8.88 -7.99 6.33
C TRP A 28 9.68 -7.16 7.34
N VAL A 29 10.91 -6.83 6.95
CA VAL A 29 11.85 -6.07 7.78
C VAL A 29 12.42 -4.92 6.96
N TYR A 30 12.31 -3.70 7.49
CA TYR A 30 12.87 -2.50 6.88
C TYR A 30 14.34 -2.30 7.23
N THR A 31 15.13 -1.90 6.24
CA THR A 31 16.52 -1.48 6.41
C THR A 31 16.78 -0.23 5.55
N PRO A 32 17.00 0.96 6.15
CA PRO A 32 16.98 1.27 7.58
C PRO A 32 15.55 1.35 8.18
N PRO A 33 15.37 1.20 9.50
CA PRO A 33 14.04 1.19 10.15
C PRO A 33 13.17 2.43 9.90
N ARG A 34 13.78 3.59 9.66
CA ARG A 34 13.08 4.84 9.31
C ARG A 34 12.28 4.74 8.01
N MET A 35 12.58 3.76 7.15
CA MET A 35 11.82 3.52 5.92
C MET A 35 10.37 3.13 6.18
N VAL A 36 10.02 2.65 7.37
CA VAL A 36 8.62 2.46 7.78
C VAL A 36 7.84 3.77 7.69
N ALA A 37 8.40 4.86 8.26
CA ALA A 37 7.74 6.16 8.24
C ALA A 37 7.64 6.72 6.82
N VAL A 38 8.69 6.55 6.00
CA VAL A 38 8.67 6.94 4.59
C VAL A 38 7.60 6.17 3.83
N ASN A 39 7.51 4.85 4.04
CA ASN A 39 6.51 4.01 3.39
C ASN A 39 5.08 4.44 3.76
N VAL A 40 4.80 4.63 5.05
CA VAL A 40 3.46 5.03 5.52
C VAL A 40 3.11 6.44 5.04
N LEU A 41 4.01 7.41 5.15
CA LEU A 41 3.70 8.80 4.84
C LEU A 41 3.67 9.07 3.34
N VAL A 42 4.69 8.61 2.62
CA VAL A 42 4.89 8.94 1.21
C VAL A 42 4.20 7.92 0.32
N THR A 43 4.52 6.64 0.47
CA THR A 43 3.98 5.60 -0.42
C THR A 43 2.49 5.38 -0.14
N VAL A 44 2.14 5.01 1.09
CA VAL A 44 0.74 4.72 1.45
C VAL A 44 -0.08 6.01 1.48
N GLY A 45 0.37 7.00 2.25
CA GLY A 45 -0.35 8.26 2.45
C GLY A 45 -0.46 9.08 1.18
N LEU A 46 0.65 9.65 0.73
CA LEU A 46 0.64 10.58 -0.39
C LEU A 46 0.36 9.88 -1.73
N LEU A 47 1.07 8.81 -2.08
CA LEU A 47 0.92 8.18 -3.39
C LEU A 47 -0.41 7.42 -3.50
N PHE A 48 -0.69 6.44 -2.62
CA PHE A 48 -1.95 5.70 -2.71
C PHE A 48 -3.18 6.50 -2.26
N GLY A 49 -3.05 7.44 -1.31
CA GLY A 49 -4.14 8.37 -0.98
C GLY A 49 -4.47 9.33 -2.13
N THR A 50 -3.46 9.87 -2.83
CA THR A 50 -3.72 10.70 -4.02
C THR A 50 -4.33 9.87 -5.14
N LEU A 51 -3.84 8.63 -5.35
CA LEU A 51 -4.43 7.73 -6.33
C LEU A 51 -5.89 7.42 -6.02
N ALA A 52 -6.22 7.17 -4.76
CA ALA A 52 -7.59 6.96 -4.30
C ALA A 52 -8.47 8.18 -4.61
N TRP A 53 -7.98 9.39 -4.30
CA TRP A 53 -8.70 10.63 -4.58
C TRP A 53 -8.92 10.86 -6.08
N LEU A 54 -7.90 10.65 -6.92
CA LEU A 54 -7.99 10.79 -8.37
C LEU A 54 -8.95 9.78 -9.00
N THR A 55 -9.01 8.56 -8.47
CA THR A 55 -9.81 7.46 -9.01
C THR A 55 -11.14 7.27 -8.28
N GLN A 56 -11.49 8.14 -7.33
CA GLN A 56 -12.69 7.99 -6.49
C GLN A 56 -14.01 7.98 -7.28
N GLY A 57 -14.04 8.53 -8.50
CA GLY A 57 -15.19 8.51 -9.41
C GLY A 57 -15.27 7.27 -10.30
N SER A 58 -14.21 6.47 -10.37
CA SER A 58 -14.12 5.27 -11.19
C SER A 58 -14.68 4.05 -10.46
N ALA A 59 -14.98 2.98 -11.22
CA ALA A 59 -15.38 1.70 -10.66
C ALA A 59 -14.27 1.07 -9.78
N LEU A 60 -14.64 0.35 -8.72
CA LEU A 60 -13.68 -0.24 -7.77
C LEU A 60 -12.60 -1.13 -8.44
N PRO A 61 -12.91 -1.97 -9.46
CA PRO A 61 -11.88 -2.74 -10.14
C PRO A 61 -10.82 -1.86 -10.83
N VAL A 62 -11.19 -0.69 -11.34
CA VAL A 62 -10.23 0.25 -11.95
C VAL A 62 -9.31 0.83 -10.88
N GLN A 63 -9.87 1.26 -9.74
CA GLN A 63 -9.07 1.75 -8.61
C GLN A 63 -8.05 0.70 -8.14
N PHE A 64 -8.52 -0.55 -8.01
CA PHE A 64 -7.69 -1.70 -7.66
C PHE A 64 -6.55 -1.90 -8.66
N LEU A 65 -6.87 -1.96 -9.96
CA LEU A 65 -5.87 -2.19 -11.01
C LEU A 65 -4.82 -1.09 -11.05
N CYS A 66 -5.22 0.18 -10.93
CA CYS A 66 -4.28 1.30 -10.85
C CYS A 66 -3.33 1.15 -9.65
N GLY A 67 -3.89 0.81 -8.47
CA GLY A 67 -3.08 0.59 -7.28
C GLY A 67 -2.16 -0.62 -7.40
N ALA A 68 -2.64 -1.71 -7.98
CA ALA A 68 -1.87 -2.94 -8.17
C ALA A 68 -0.69 -2.73 -9.13
N ILE A 69 -0.90 -2.03 -10.25
CA ILE A 69 0.18 -1.71 -11.20
C ILE A 69 1.27 -0.89 -10.52
N ILE A 70 0.89 0.15 -9.77
CA ILE A 70 1.83 0.98 -9.02
C ILE A 70 2.54 0.16 -7.94
N GLY A 71 1.82 -0.69 -7.21
CA GLY A 71 2.38 -1.57 -6.19
C GLY A 71 3.37 -2.58 -6.75
N ILE A 72 3.06 -3.22 -7.88
CA ILE A 72 3.97 -4.16 -8.58
C ILE A 72 5.24 -3.43 -9.01
N ALA A 73 5.11 -2.23 -9.61
CA ALA A 73 6.25 -1.43 -10.00
C ALA A 73 7.10 -1.03 -8.78
N TYR A 74 6.46 -0.64 -7.68
CA TYR A 74 7.15 -0.26 -6.45
C TYR A 74 7.91 -1.43 -5.81
N GLU A 75 7.31 -2.61 -5.72
CA GLU A 75 7.98 -3.82 -5.23
C GLU A 75 9.12 -4.26 -6.18
N ALA A 76 8.92 -4.15 -7.50
CA ALA A 76 9.97 -4.44 -8.47
C ALA A 76 11.17 -3.51 -8.27
N LEU A 77 10.94 -2.20 -8.08
CA LEU A 77 11.99 -1.23 -7.76
C LEU A 77 12.66 -1.51 -6.41
N ASN A 78 11.88 -1.97 -5.43
CA ASN A 78 12.43 -2.37 -4.14
C ASN A 78 13.45 -3.51 -4.28
N PHE A 79 13.11 -4.57 -5.03
CA PHE A 79 14.03 -5.67 -5.29
C PHE A 79 15.15 -5.36 -6.29
N ALA A 80 14.96 -4.38 -7.18
CA ALA A 80 15.95 -4.00 -8.19
C ALA A 80 17.08 -3.13 -7.62
N GLY A 81 16.87 -2.43 -6.50
CA GLY A 81 17.94 -1.60 -5.93
C GLY A 81 17.60 -0.80 -4.68
N LEU A 82 16.34 -0.43 -4.43
CA LEU A 82 16.04 0.38 -3.24
C LEU A 82 16.33 -0.40 -1.95
N ASN A 83 16.05 -1.71 -1.95
CA ASN A 83 16.28 -2.62 -0.81
C ASN A 83 15.77 -2.06 0.53
N ALA A 84 14.67 -1.32 0.49
CA ALA A 84 14.12 -0.60 1.63
C ALA A 84 13.50 -1.55 2.66
N TRP A 85 12.91 -2.66 2.19
CA TRP A 85 12.49 -3.77 3.03
C TRP A 85 12.78 -5.11 2.35
N THR A 86 12.86 -6.15 3.17
CA THR A 86 13.04 -7.53 2.72
C THR A 86 12.06 -8.47 3.43
N PHE A 87 11.71 -9.56 2.74
CA PHE A 87 10.89 -10.64 3.29
C PHE A 87 11.82 -11.73 3.85
N PRO A 88 11.75 -12.05 5.16
CA PRO A 88 12.60 -13.07 5.76
C PRO A 88 12.52 -14.41 5.03
N GLY A 89 13.66 -14.90 4.53
CA GLY A 89 13.70 -16.14 3.73
C GLY A 89 13.07 -16.03 2.35
N ASN A 90 12.89 -14.81 1.82
CA ASN A 90 12.30 -14.54 0.51
C ASN A 90 10.92 -15.19 0.31
N ARG A 91 10.10 -15.12 1.35
CA ARG A 91 8.77 -15.73 1.41
C ARG A 91 7.77 -14.89 2.21
N LEU A 92 6.50 -14.99 1.85
CA LEU A 92 5.36 -14.40 2.56
C LEU A 92 4.18 -15.37 2.47
N GLY A 93 3.95 -16.15 3.52
CA GLY A 93 2.96 -17.24 3.50
C GLY A 93 3.25 -18.23 2.35
N PRO A 94 2.31 -18.44 1.40
CA PRO A 94 2.54 -19.33 0.25
C PRO A 94 3.41 -18.71 -0.85
N LEU A 95 3.61 -17.38 -0.85
CA LEU A 95 4.42 -16.70 -1.87
C LEU A 95 5.90 -16.94 -1.60
N LYS A 96 6.63 -17.45 -2.60
CA LYS A 96 8.06 -17.75 -2.52
C LYS A 96 8.79 -17.23 -3.75
N GLY A 97 9.96 -16.62 -3.53
CA GLY A 97 10.74 -16.06 -4.61
C GLY A 97 10.36 -14.61 -4.94
N ARG A 98 11.30 -13.88 -5.53
CA ARG A 98 11.15 -12.42 -5.77
C ARG A 98 9.95 -12.11 -6.65
N THR A 99 9.78 -12.84 -7.75
CA THR A 99 8.67 -12.61 -8.70
C THR A 99 7.29 -12.79 -8.03
N ALA A 100 7.11 -13.87 -7.26
CA ALA A 100 5.84 -14.13 -6.58
C ALA A 100 5.54 -13.08 -5.50
N LEU A 101 6.56 -12.61 -4.79
CA LEU A 101 6.43 -11.53 -3.82
C LEU A 101 6.09 -10.21 -4.51
N THR A 102 6.80 -9.83 -5.57
CA THR A 102 6.52 -8.61 -6.35
C THR A 102 5.09 -8.59 -6.86
N ILE A 103 4.63 -9.67 -7.49
CA ILE A 103 3.27 -9.73 -8.03
C ILE A 103 2.25 -9.80 -6.89
N GLY A 104 2.42 -10.72 -5.94
CA GLY A 104 1.42 -10.95 -4.89
C GLY A 104 1.27 -9.77 -3.93
N VAL A 105 2.38 -9.21 -3.46
CA VAL A 105 2.35 -8.02 -2.60
C VAL A 105 1.93 -6.80 -3.43
N GLY A 106 2.46 -6.65 -4.65
CA GLY A 106 2.04 -5.65 -5.62
C GLY A 106 0.53 -5.59 -5.82
N MET A 107 -0.11 -6.74 -6.00
CA MET A 107 -1.57 -6.87 -6.10
C MET A 107 -2.28 -6.49 -4.80
N ALA A 108 -1.73 -6.86 -3.63
CA ALA A 108 -2.27 -6.46 -2.34
C ALA A 108 -2.24 -4.93 -2.14
N TRP A 109 -1.23 -4.24 -2.65
CA TRP A 109 -1.20 -2.76 -2.66
C TRP A 109 -2.39 -2.14 -3.41
N GLY A 110 -2.96 -2.84 -4.39
CA GLY A 110 -4.19 -2.43 -5.08
C GLY A 110 -5.39 -2.24 -4.16
N LEU A 111 -5.38 -2.84 -2.97
CA LEU A 111 -6.46 -2.65 -1.99
C LEU A 111 -6.44 -1.27 -1.35
N TYR A 112 -5.30 -0.57 -1.27
CA TYR A 112 -5.23 0.75 -0.64
C TYR A 112 -6.18 1.77 -1.26
N PRO A 113 -6.18 2.04 -2.59
CA PRO A 113 -7.09 3.02 -3.15
C PRO A 113 -8.56 2.63 -2.99
N VAL A 114 -8.88 1.33 -3.08
CA VAL A 114 -10.25 0.81 -2.88
C VAL A 114 -10.72 1.07 -1.45
N LEU A 115 -9.94 0.62 -0.46
CA LEU A 115 -10.28 0.74 0.95
C LEU A 115 -10.35 2.21 1.39
N ALA A 116 -9.41 3.04 0.93
CA ALA A 116 -9.43 4.46 1.22
C ALA A 116 -10.70 5.12 0.68
N THR A 117 -11.09 4.84 -0.56
CA THR A 117 -12.34 5.35 -1.14
C THR A 117 -13.57 4.90 -0.37
N LEU A 118 -13.66 3.61 -0.01
CA LEU A 118 -14.80 3.07 0.72
C LEU A 118 -14.92 3.69 2.12
N LEU A 119 -13.80 3.80 2.85
CA LEU A 119 -13.78 4.40 4.19
C LEU A 119 -14.11 5.89 4.16
N VAL A 120 -13.54 6.66 3.23
CA VAL A 120 -13.85 8.08 3.10
C VAL A 120 -15.33 8.28 2.77
N ARG A 121 -15.91 7.47 1.88
CA ARG A 121 -17.35 7.51 1.57
C ARG A 121 -18.21 7.14 2.76
N PHE A 122 -17.81 6.14 3.54
CA PHE A 122 -18.51 5.73 4.76
C PHE A 122 -18.51 6.84 5.81
N LEU A 123 -17.35 7.47 6.07
CA LEU A 123 -17.19 8.58 7.01
C LEU A 123 -17.85 9.88 6.57
N ALA A 124 -18.22 10.00 5.29
CA ALA A 124 -18.91 11.16 4.74
C ALA A 124 -20.43 10.99 4.69
N ARG A 125 -20.97 9.83 5.12
CA ARG A 125 -22.42 9.65 5.26
C ARG A 125 -22.93 10.52 6.42
N PRO A 126 -24.07 11.22 6.24
CA PRO A 126 -24.67 12.04 7.29
C PRO A 126 -25.13 11.22 8.48
#